data_AF-A0A919LLA3-F1
#
_entry.id   AF-A0A919LLA3-F1
#
_cell.length_a   1.000
_cell.length_b   1.000
_cell.length_c   1.000
_cell.angle_alpha   90.00
_cell.angle_beta   90.00
_cell.angle_gamma   90.00
#
_symmetry.space_group_name_H-M   'P 1'
#
loop_
_entity.id
_entity.type
_entity.pdbx_description
1 polymer ?
#
loop_
_entity_poly.entity_id
_entity_poly.type
_entity_poly.pdbx_seq_one_letter_code
_entity_poly.pdbx_strand_id
1 'polypeptide(L)' 'MGELLLRDLHQRQPNSLPVLEMLALSAVRNEDYPEAVAALQALLARLPEGDARREAIVRQLAQAQQQAQ' A
#
# COMPACT_ATOMS: atom_id res chain seq x y z
N MET A 1 16.30 -3.80 7.61
CA MET A 1 15.76 -5.07 8.14
C MET A 1 14.23 -5.12 8.19
N GLY A 2 13.51 -4.01 8.38
CA GLY A 2 12.02 -4.01 8.44
C GLY A 2 11.32 -4.41 7.13
N GLU A 3 11.85 -4.06 5.96
CA GLU A 3 11.25 -4.41 4.66
C GLU A 3 11.29 -5.90 4.34
N LEU A 4 12.37 -6.59 4.72
CA LEU A 4 12.45 -8.05 4.53
C LEU A 4 11.37 -8.75 5.37
N LEU A 5 11.11 -8.25 6.58
CA LEU A 5 10.04 -8.77 7.43
C LEU A 5 8.65 -8.48 6.83
N LEU A 6 8.45 -7.29 6.24
CA LEU A 6 7.21 -6.94 5.56
C LEU A 6 6.97 -7.77 4.31
N ARG A 7 8.02 -8.04 3.52
CA ARG A 7 7.95 -8.94 2.37
C ARG A 7 7.66 -10.39 2.80
N ASP A 8 8.27 -10.88 3.89
CA ASP A 8 7.97 -12.21 4.43
C ASP A 8 6.52 -12.29 4.96
N LEU A 9 6.05 -11.25 5.67
CA LEU A 9 4.66 -11.15 6.11
C LEU A 9 3.70 -11.07 4.92
N HIS A 10 4.06 -10.36 3.85
CA HIS A 10 3.26 -10.30 2.63
C HIS A 10 3.22 -11.66 1.92
N GLN A 11 4.32 -12.43 1.91
CA GLN A 11 4.30 -13.79 1.37
C GLN A 11 3.44 -14.74 2.20
N ARG A 12 3.48 -14.63 3.52
CA ARG A 12 2.65 -15.47 4.42
C ARG A 12 1.19 -15.03 4.45
N GLN A 13 0.94 -13.74 4.30
CA GLN A 13 -0.37 -13.11 4.43
C GLN A 13 -0.55 -12.00 3.39
N PRO A 14 -0.69 -12.35 2.09
CA PRO A 14 -0.81 -11.38 1.00
C PRO A 14 -2.10 -10.57 1.08
N ASN A 15 -3.07 -11.02 1.87
CA ASN A 15 -4.37 -10.40 2.04
C ASN A 15 -4.51 -9.55 3.31
N SER A 16 -3.50 -9.47 4.16
CA SER A 16 -3.62 -8.74 5.42
C SER A 16 -3.49 -7.24 5.15
N LEU A 17 -4.61 -6.49 5.30
CA LEU A 17 -4.64 -5.03 5.22
C LEU A 17 -3.51 -4.33 6.00
N PRO A 18 -3.19 -4.67 7.26
CA PRO A 18 -2.11 -4.02 7.99
C PRO A 18 -0.72 -4.28 7.38
N VAL A 19 -0.53 -5.40 6.69
CA VAL A 19 0.73 -5.70 5.98
C VAL A 19 0.84 -4.83 4.74
N LEU A 20 -0.25 -4.65 3.99
CA LEU A 20 -0.29 -3.74 2.83
C LEU A 20 -0.07 -2.28 3.23
N GLU A 21 -0.64 -1.83 4.37
CA GLU A 21 -0.44 -0.45 4.87
C GLU A 21 1.03 -0.21 5.22
N MET A 22 1.65 -1.15 5.93
CA MET A 22 3.06 -1.04 6.32
C MET A 22 4.01 -1.13 5.12
N LEU A 23 3.64 -1.91 4.10
CA LEU A 23 4.41 -2.03 2.86
C LEU A 23 4.32 -0.73 2.04
N ALA A 24 3.13 -0.14 1.93
CA ALA A 24 2.95 1.19 1.33
C ALA A 24 3.76 2.27 2.08
N LEU A 25 3.72 2.27 3.42
CA LEU A 25 4.49 3.21 4.25
C LEU A 25 6.01 3.05 4.08
N SER A 26 6.53 1.82 3.98
CA SER A 26 7.95 1.62 3.69
C SER A 26 8.33 2.01 2.28
N ALA A 27 7.49 1.71 1.30
CA ALA A 27 7.73 2.09 -0.09
C ALA A 27 7.78 3.62 -0.26
N VAL A 28 6.84 4.37 0.33
CA VAL A 28 6.89 5.85 0.34
C VAL A 28 8.14 6.37 1.04
N ARG A 29 8.56 5.76 2.16
CA ARG A 29 9.76 6.17 2.90
C ARG A 29 11.06 5.92 2.13
N ASN A 30 11.08 4.91 1.27
CA ASN A 30 12.21 4.59 0.41
C ASN A 30 12.13 5.27 -0.96
N GLU A 31 11.19 6.21 -1.14
CA GLU A 31 10.94 6.88 -2.42
C GLU A 31 10.56 5.90 -3.54
N ASP A 32 10.16 4.68 -3.17
CA ASP A 32 9.70 3.63 -4.06
C ASP A 32 8.20 3.81 -4.30
N TYR A 33 7.88 4.94 -4.92
CA TYR A 33 6.51 5.30 -5.31
C TYR A 33 5.79 4.20 -6.13
N PRO A 34 6.42 3.46 -7.07
CA PRO A 34 5.74 2.37 -7.77
C PRO A 34 5.33 1.22 -6.83
N GLU A 35 6.17 0.83 -5.86
CA GLU A 35 5.81 -0.20 -4.88
C GLU A 35 4.73 0.31 -3.90
N ALA A 36 4.73 1.60 -3.58
CA ALA A 36 3.68 2.24 -2.78
C ALA A 36 2.32 2.25 -3.51
N VAL A 37 2.32 2.55 -4.81
CA VAL A 37 1.13 2.51 -5.66
C VAL A 37 0.54 1.10 -5.70
N ALA A 38 1.36 0.08 -5.88
CA ALA A 38 0.91 -1.31 -5.90
C ALA A 38 0.25 -1.72 -4.57
N ALA A 39 0.86 -1.34 -3.44
CA ALA A 39 0.33 -1.62 -2.11
C ALA A 39 -1.00 -0.90 -1.83
N LEU A 40 -1.11 0.40 -2.17
CA LEU A 40 -2.32 1.20 -2.03
C LEU A 40 -3.47 0.67 -2.91
N GLN A 41 -3.17 0.23 -4.13
CA GLN A 41 -4.15 -0.36 -5.04
C GLN A 41 -4.65 -1.72 -4.53
N ALA A 42 -3.75 -2.55 -3.99
CA ALA A 42 -4.08 -3.83 -3.37
C ALA A 42 -4.92 -3.67 -2.09
N LEU A 43 -4.73 -2.56 -1.35
CA LEU A 43 -5.55 -2.15 -0.21
C LEU A 43 -6.95 -1.74 -0.65
N LEU A 44 -7.04 -0.87 -1.67
CA LEU A 44 -8.30 -0.39 -2.22
C LEU A 44 -9.17 -1.54 -2.74
N ALA A 45 -8.57 -2.53 -3.40
CA ALA A 45 -9.26 -3.71 -3.91
C ALA A 45 -9.85 -4.59 -2.79
N ARG A 46 -9.33 -4.50 -1.57
CA ARG A 46 -9.76 -5.28 -0.39
C ARG A 46 -10.63 -4.49 0.57
N LEU A 47 -10.68 -3.17 0.46
CA LEU A 47 -11.55 -2.33 1.27
C LEU A 47 -13.02 -2.52 0.88
N PRO A 48 -13.94 -2.57 1.85
CA PRO A 48 -15.37 -2.61 1.56
C PRO A 48 -15.82 -1.31 0.88
N GLU A 49 -16.90 -1.38 0.11
CA GLU A 49 -17.43 -0.26 -0.70
C GLU A 49 -17.93 0.93 0.13
N GLY A 50 -18.19 0.72 1.43
CA GLY A 50 -18.59 1.76 2.39
C GLY A 50 -17.47 2.26 3.30
N ASP A 51 -16.21 1.89 3.07
CA ASP A 51 -15.12 2.28 3.97
C ASP A 51 -14.73 3.75 3.78
N ALA A 52 -14.78 4.54 4.85
CA ALA A 52 -14.40 5.97 4.81
C ALA A 52 -12.93 6.17 4.38
N ARG A 53 -12.08 5.16 4.59
CA ARG A 53 -10.68 5.21 4.15
C ARG A 53 -10.53 5.05 2.64
N ARG A 54 -11.53 4.49 1.95
CA ARG A 54 -11.46 4.20 0.51
C ARG A 54 -11.21 5.47 -0.30
N GLU A 55 -11.94 6.55 -0.04
CA GLU A 55 -11.70 7.85 -0.68
C GLU A 55 -10.30 8.40 -0.38
N ALA A 56 -9.84 8.30 0.87
CA ALA A 56 -8.51 8.74 1.26
C ALA A 56 -7.41 7.95 0.53
N ILE A 57 -7.57 6.62 0.42
CA ILE A 57 -6.63 5.76 -0.31
C ILE A 57 -6.67 6.05 -1.81
N VAL A 58 -7.83 6.31 -2.42
CA VAL A 58 -7.90 6.71 -3.84
C VAL A 58 -7.12 8.01 -4.08
N ARG A 59 -7.29 9.01 -3.20
CA ARG A 59 -6.54 10.28 -3.31
C ARG A 59 -5.04 10.08 -3.11
N GLN A 60 -4.63 9.28 -2.12
CA GLN A 60 -3.22 8.96 -1.90
C GLN A 60 -2.62 8.15 -3.07
N LEU A 61 -3.37 7.20 -3.62
CA LEU A 61 -2.96 6.41 -4.77
C LEU A 61 -2.71 7.31 -5.98
N ALA A 62 -3.62 8.26 -6.24
CA ALA A 62 -3.46 9.22 -7.34
C ALA A 62 -2.22 10.10 -7.14
N GLN A 63 -1.95 10.58 -5.91
CA GLN A 63 -0.74 11.33 -5.61
C GLN A 63 0.54 10.48 -5.78
N ALA A 64 0.56 9.27 -5.22
CA ALA A 64 1.71 8.37 -5.34
C ALA A 64 1.98 8.00 -6.81
N GLN A 65 0.94 7.83 -7.63
CA GLN A 65 1.09 7.59 -9.08
C GLN A 65 1.66 8.79 -9.82
N GLN A 66 1.30 10.02 -9.44
CA GLN A 66 1.88 11.23 -10.01
C GLN A 66 3.35 11.41 -9.63
N GLN A 67 3.75 10.97 -8.44
CA GLN A 67 5.14 11.01 -7.99
C GLN A 67 6.00 9.86 -8.56
N ALA A 68 5.36 8.78 -9.02
CA ALA A 68 6.01 7.67 -9.69
C ALA A 68 6.24 7.88 -11.21
N GLN A 69 5.80 9.03 -11.77
CA GLN A 69 6.05 9.44 -13.17
C GLN A 69 7.38 10.19 -13.29
#